data_AF-A0A1Q7C4U2-F1
#
_entry.id   AF-A0A1Q7C4U2-F1
#
_cell.length_a   1.000
_cell.length_b   1.000
_cell.length_c   1.000
_cell.angle_alpha   90.00
_cell.angle_beta   90.00
_cell.angle_gamma   90.00
#
_symmetry.space_group_name_H-M   'P 1'
#
loop_
_entity.id
_entity.type
_entity.pdbx_description
1 polymer ?
#
loop_
_entity_poly.entity_id
_entity_poly.type
_entity_poly.pdbx_seq_one_letter_code
_entity_poly.pdbx_strand_id
1 'polypeptide(L)'
;MRWLTAPLDERPIGHGSQPVGEPDVDTIRRVTSTFRALDNQYGGGHIRVPVVRFLDAEVAPLLLNGRYDKTVGGALFSAAAEMAQLAGWAAYDCGLNRLAQMHFIQALSLALGAADRPLGAEILAAMSHQSAYLRAPVEAVDLARAAGRVAADAGVAAISAEAAVLEAQGHAVAGDEAACASALDRAERALDRADRTSDPQWIGYFDEAYLSARFGHCFAALDRGEVAQRFASRSLEMDGRYVRGRQFNLARSRGQMPRRERSSRLPRWA
;
A
#
# COMPACT_ATOMS: atom_id res chain seq x y z
N MET A 1 -4.72 17.48 15.74
CA MET A 1 -5.85 17.78 14.83
C MET A 1 -5.59 18.95 13.86
N ARG A 2 -4.69 19.91 14.17
CA ARG A 2 -4.46 21.11 13.32
C ARG A 2 -3.93 20.84 11.90
N TRP A 3 -3.39 19.64 11.64
CA TRP A 3 -2.94 19.20 10.31
C TRP A 3 -4.10 18.74 9.40
N LEU A 4 -5.27 18.36 9.95
CA LEU A 4 -6.46 18.00 9.14
C LEU A 4 -7.12 19.21 8.47
N THR A 5 -6.77 20.43 8.90
CA THR A 5 -7.40 21.68 8.47
C THR A 5 -6.44 22.62 7.74
N ALA A 6 -5.18 22.21 7.53
CA ALA A 6 -4.26 23.01 6.74
C ALA A 6 -4.61 22.88 5.24
N PRO A 7 -4.56 23.97 4.45
CA PRO A 7 -4.75 23.86 3.01
C PRO A 7 -3.72 22.86 2.46
N LEU A 8 -4.23 21.82 1.77
CA LEU A 8 -3.46 20.66 1.31
C LEU A 8 -2.38 21.01 0.26
N ASP A 9 -2.37 22.25 -0.24
CA ASP A 9 -1.49 22.72 -1.30
C ASP A 9 -0.27 23.52 -0.81
N GLU A 10 -0.15 23.80 0.49
CA GLU A 10 1.02 24.49 1.05
C GLU A 10 1.90 23.54 1.87
N ARG A 11 3.17 23.43 1.49
CA ARG A 11 4.16 22.68 2.26
C ARG A 11 4.21 23.16 3.71
N PRO A 12 4.25 22.24 4.69
CA PRO A 12 4.09 22.57 6.09
C PRO A 12 5.28 23.37 6.61
N ILE A 13 4.99 24.35 7.47
CA ILE A 13 5.98 25.12 8.23
C ILE A 13 5.74 24.85 9.71
N GLY A 14 6.81 24.52 10.42
CA GLY A 14 6.80 24.32 11.87
C GLY A 14 7.24 25.58 12.59
N HIS A 15 6.44 26.06 13.54
CA HIS A 15 6.76 27.21 14.40
C HIS A 15 7.05 26.81 15.84
N GLY A 16 7.38 25.53 16.09
CA GLY A 16 7.63 25.01 17.43
C GLY A 16 8.96 25.45 18.04
N SER A 17 9.28 24.86 19.20
CA SER A 17 10.50 25.18 19.95
C SER A 17 11.67 24.26 19.59
N GLN A 18 11.40 23.03 19.17
CA GLN A 18 12.42 22.04 18.84
C GLN A 18 12.93 22.24 17.41
N PRO A 19 14.21 22.55 17.16
CA PRO A 19 14.74 22.61 15.80
C PRO A 19 14.66 21.22 15.16
N VAL A 20 14.15 21.14 13.93
CA VAL A 20 14.12 19.92 13.12
C VAL A 20 14.84 20.19 11.81
N GLY A 21 15.72 19.26 11.43
CA GLY A 21 16.52 19.37 10.22
C GLY A 21 16.54 18.08 9.40
N GLU A 22 17.33 18.12 8.33
CA GLU A 22 17.57 16.98 7.45
C GLU A 22 18.05 15.70 8.19
N PRO A 23 18.91 15.78 9.22
CA PRO A 23 19.33 14.58 9.97
C PRO A 23 18.17 13.84 10.67
N ASP A 24 17.14 14.56 11.13
CA ASP A 24 15.96 13.98 11.76
C ASP A 24 15.12 13.21 10.72
N VAL A 25 14.88 13.86 9.57
CA VAL A 25 14.16 13.25 8.43
C VAL A 25 14.87 12.00 7.94
N ASP A 26 16.19 12.07 7.78
CA ASP A 26 17.01 10.94 7.36
C ASP A 26 16.97 9.79 8.36
N THR A 27 16.90 10.08 9.65
CA THR A 27 16.76 9.07 10.70
C THR A 27 15.43 8.33 10.56
N ILE A 28 14.33 9.07 10.36
CA ILE A 28 13.00 8.48 10.11
C ILE A 28 13.07 7.56 8.88
N ARG A 29 13.57 8.06 7.74
CA ARG A 29 13.68 7.27 6.50
C ARG A 29 14.49 5.99 6.68
N ARG A 30 15.65 6.07 7.36
CA ARG A 30 16.48 4.89 7.64
C ARG A 30 15.75 3.87 8.50
N VAL A 31 15.11 4.30 9.58
CA VAL A 31 14.33 3.42 10.47
C VAL A 31 13.15 2.79 9.71
N THR A 32 12.41 3.56 8.93
CA THR A 32 11.32 3.06 8.08
C THR A 32 11.82 2.02 7.08
N SER A 33 12.96 2.27 6.41
CA SER A 33 13.58 1.30 5.51
C SER A 33 13.99 0.01 6.22
N THR A 34 14.52 0.09 7.45
CA THR A 34 14.84 -1.10 8.26
C THR A 34 13.58 -1.90 8.59
N PHE A 35 12.51 -1.24 9.04
CA PHE A 35 11.26 -1.94 9.33
C PHE A 35 10.61 -2.54 8.08
N ARG A 36 10.67 -1.86 6.93
CA ARG A 36 10.17 -2.39 5.65
C ARG A 36 10.96 -3.63 5.22
N ALA A 37 12.27 -3.65 5.42
CA ALA A 37 13.08 -4.85 5.17
C ALA A 37 12.69 -6.02 6.09
N LEU A 38 12.47 -5.75 7.38
CA LEU A 38 12.01 -6.76 8.34
C LEU A 38 10.59 -7.27 8.00
N ASP A 39 9.69 -6.39 7.58
CA ASP A 39 8.34 -6.77 7.13
C ASP A 39 8.38 -7.71 5.91
N ASN A 40 9.20 -7.35 4.92
CA ASN A 40 9.39 -8.17 3.72
C ASN A 40 9.97 -9.56 4.02
N GLN A 41 10.70 -9.70 5.13
CA GLN A 41 11.36 -10.96 5.52
C GLN A 41 10.53 -11.81 6.51
N TYR A 42 9.90 -11.18 7.51
CA TYR A 42 9.27 -11.87 8.65
C TYR A 42 7.77 -11.56 8.80
N GLY A 43 7.28 -10.54 8.10
CA GLY A 43 5.88 -10.10 8.14
C GLY A 43 5.51 -9.09 9.24
N GLY A 44 4.37 -8.42 9.04
CA GLY A 44 3.94 -7.24 9.80
C GLY A 44 3.67 -7.47 11.29
N GLY A 45 3.43 -8.72 11.70
CA GLY A 45 3.13 -9.08 13.08
C GLY A 45 4.24 -8.71 14.07
N HIS A 46 5.51 -8.86 13.67
CA HIS A 46 6.66 -8.57 14.51
C HIS A 46 7.05 -7.09 14.53
N ILE A 47 6.67 -6.33 13.51
CA ILE A 47 7.05 -4.92 13.37
C ILE A 47 5.95 -3.94 13.81
N ARG A 48 4.69 -4.37 13.97
CA ARG A 48 3.58 -3.47 14.30
C ARG A 48 3.83 -2.62 15.54
N VAL A 49 4.16 -3.27 16.66
CA VAL A 49 4.41 -2.58 17.95
C VAL A 49 5.59 -1.59 17.86
N PRO A 50 6.79 -1.99 17.39
CA PRO A 50 7.90 -1.04 17.30
C PRO A 50 7.66 0.08 16.28
N VAL A 51 6.96 -0.17 15.17
CA VAL A 51 6.60 0.86 14.18
C VAL A 51 5.68 1.91 14.79
N VAL A 52 4.59 1.51 15.44
CA VAL A 52 3.65 2.44 16.10
C VAL A 52 4.36 3.21 17.21
N ARG A 53 5.19 2.53 18.03
CA ARG A 53 5.97 3.20 19.08
C ARG A 53 6.89 4.27 18.51
N PHE A 54 7.59 4.01 17.40
CA PHE A 54 8.46 5.00 16.77
C PHE A 54 7.67 6.18 16.19
N LEU A 55 6.51 5.91 15.57
CA LEU A 55 5.61 6.97 15.12
C LEU A 55 5.17 7.89 16.27
N ASP A 56 4.74 7.30 17.40
CA ASP A 56 4.19 8.06 18.53
C ASP A 56 5.28 8.77 19.34
N ALA A 57 6.41 8.11 19.58
CA ALA A 57 7.46 8.61 20.47
C ALA A 57 8.48 9.50 19.78
N GLU A 58 8.79 9.26 18.51
CA GLU A 58 9.87 9.95 17.80
C GLU A 58 9.35 10.85 16.68
N VAL A 59 8.41 10.38 15.85
CA VAL A 59 7.94 11.14 14.67
C VAL A 59 6.91 12.19 15.04
N ALA A 60 5.89 11.84 15.82
CA ALA A 60 4.80 12.73 16.17
C ALA A 60 5.27 14.01 16.92
N PRO A 61 6.22 13.95 17.87
CA PRO A 61 6.74 15.16 18.50
C PRO A 61 7.41 16.12 17.51
N LEU A 62 8.14 15.60 16.51
CA LEU A 62 8.78 16.42 15.48
C LEU A 62 7.75 17.13 14.62
N LEU A 63 6.67 16.44 14.23
CA LEU A 63 5.58 17.03 13.44
C LEU A 63 4.86 18.14 14.22
N LEU A 64 4.59 17.92 15.52
CA LEU A 64 3.73 18.78 16.34
C LEU A 64 4.48 19.95 16.98
N ASN A 65 5.72 19.73 17.44
CA ASN A 65 6.50 20.68 18.24
C ASN A 65 7.78 21.15 17.53
N GLY A 66 8.00 20.69 16.29
CA GLY A 66 9.15 21.05 15.50
C GLY A 66 9.11 22.47 14.93
N ARG A 67 10.30 23.04 14.74
CA ARG A 67 10.58 24.25 13.98
C ARG A 67 11.34 23.85 12.71
N TYR A 68 10.71 24.07 11.57
CA TYR A 68 11.23 23.70 10.26
C TYR A 68 10.63 24.59 9.18
N ASP A 69 11.39 24.81 8.11
CA ASP A 69 10.91 25.53 6.93
C ASP A 69 10.08 24.62 6.00
N LYS A 70 9.62 25.17 4.87
CA LYS A 70 8.81 24.43 3.88
C LYS A 70 9.55 23.23 3.29
N THR A 71 10.87 23.28 3.18
CA THR A 71 11.67 22.22 2.55
C THR A 71 11.81 21.04 3.50
N VAL A 72 12.25 21.30 4.73
CA VAL A 72 12.35 20.27 5.77
C VAL A 72 10.97 19.75 6.16
N GLY A 73 9.97 20.62 6.25
CA GLY A 73 8.59 20.23 6.56
C GLY A 73 8.00 19.27 5.53
N GLY A 74 8.17 19.54 4.24
CA GLY A 74 7.74 18.62 3.18
C GLY A 74 8.42 17.25 3.31
N ALA A 75 9.74 17.24 3.48
CA ALA A 75 10.51 16.00 3.62
C ALA A 75 10.13 15.20 4.89
N LEU A 76 9.88 15.90 6.00
CA LEU A 76 9.43 15.32 7.27
C LEU A 76 8.04 14.69 7.15
N PHE A 77 7.10 15.38 6.51
CA PHE A 77 5.74 14.85 6.29
C PHE A 77 5.74 13.65 5.35
N SER A 78 6.53 13.66 4.27
CA SER A 78 6.73 12.47 3.42
C SER A 78 7.29 11.30 4.23
N ALA A 79 8.36 11.51 5.01
CA ALA A 79 8.95 10.44 5.82
C ALA A 79 7.98 9.88 6.87
N ALA A 80 7.17 10.75 7.49
CA ALA A 80 6.12 10.35 8.41
C ALA A 80 4.99 9.58 7.71
N ALA A 81 4.62 9.99 6.48
CA ALA A 81 3.62 9.30 5.67
C ALA A 81 4.05 7.87 5.31
N GLU A 82 5.32 7.68 4.90
CA GLU A 82 5.87 6.34 4.62
C GLU A 82 5.81 5.44 5.85
N MET A 83 6.16 5.97 7.02
CA MET A 83 6.12 5.23 8.27
C MET A 83 4.68 4.89 8.70
N ALA A 84 3.74 5.82 8.53
CA ALA A 84 2.32 5.60 8.78
C ALA A 84 1.71 4.56 7.81
N GLN A 85 2.13 4.58 6.53
CA GLN A 85 1.75 3.55 5.57
C GLN A 85 2.23 2.17 6.03
N LEU A 86 3.47 2.07 6.50
CA LEU A 86 4.02 0.82 7.03
C LEU A 86 3.26 0.33 8.27
N ALA A 87 2.82 1.22 9.16
CA ALA A 87 1.94 0.88 10.27
C ALA A 87 0.59 0.32 9.78
N GLY A 88 0.06 0.89 8.70
CA GLY A 88 -1.13 0.39 8.02
C GLY A 88 -0.97 -1.04 7.51
N TRP A 89 0.11 -1.32 6.80
CA TRP A 89 0.43 -2.68 6.34
C TRP A 89 0.63 -3.67 7.49
N ALA A 90 1.37 -3.28 8.54
CA ALA A 90 1.58 -4.12 9.70
C ALA A 90 0.26 -4.45 10.44
N ALA A 91 -0.67 -3.50 10.53
CA ALA A 91 -2.00 -3.73 11.08
C ALA A 91 -2.85 -4.62 10.16
N TYR A 92 -2.78 -4.42 8.84
CA TYR A 92 -3.49 -5.22 7.84
C TYR A 92 -3.09 -6.70 7.94
N ASP A 93 -1.79 -6.97 8.04
CA ASP A 93 -1.25 -8.32 8.18
C ASP A 93 -1.67 -9.03 9.47
N CYS A 94 -1.94 -8.26 10.52
CA CYS A 94 -2.48 -8.76 11.77
C CYS A 94 -4.01 -8.96 11.74
N GLY A 95 -4.67 -8.70 10.60
CA GLY A 95 -6.13 -8.72 10.48
C GLY A 95 -6.84 -7.53 11.14
N LEU A 96 -6.10 -6.52 11.61
CA LEU A 96 -6.63 -5.33 12.30
C LEU A 96 -7.10 -4.28 11.29
N ASN A 97 -8.05 -4.67 10.43
CA ASN A 97 -8.42 -3.90 9.23
C ASN A 97 -8.87 -2.45 9.51
N ARG A 98 -9.65 -2.23 10.57
CA ARG A 98 -10.07 -0.86 10.95
C ARG A 98 -8.87 0.01 11.32
N LEU A 99 -7.92 -0.55 12.08
CA LEU A 99 -6.71 0.17 12.47
C LEU A 99 -5.81 0.44 11.27
N ALA A 100 -5.68 -0.54 10.36
CA ALA A 100 -4.96 -0.36 9.10
C ALA A 100 -5.52 0.79 8.27
N GLN A 101 -6.86 0.85 8.13
CA GLN A 101 -7.53 1.93 7.40
C GLN A 101 -7.25 3.31 8.05
N MET A 102 -7.27 3.41 9.38
CA MET A 102 -6.95 4.65 10.09
C MET A 102 -5.51 5.11 9.80
N HIS A 103 -4.55 4.19 9.81
CA HIS A 103 -3.16 4.50 9.48
C HIS A 103 -2.99 4.89 8.01
N PHE A 104 -3.68 4.24 7.06
CA PHE A 104 -3.63 4.64 5.65
C PHE A 104 -4.23 6.03 5.42
N ILE A 105 -5.35 6.38 6.07
CA ILE A 105 -5.93 7.73 5.99
C ILE A 105 -4.96 8.78 6.57
N GLN A 106 -4.31 8.47 7.69
CA GLN A 106 -3.28 9.34 8.27
C GLN A 106 -2.10 9.50 7.32
N ALA A 107 -1.59 8.41 6.74
CA ALA A 107 -0.51 8.43 5.77
C ALA A 107 -0.86 9.27 4.55
N LEU A 108 -2.06 9.09 3.98
CA LEU A 108 -2.52 9.82 2.81
C LEU A 108 -2.55 11.32 3.08
N SER A 109 -3.06 11.70 4.26
CA SER A 109 -3.12 13.11 4.64
C SER A 109 -1.75 13.75 4.83
N LEU A 110 -0.79 12.99 5.40
CA LEU A 110 0.59 13.44 5.53
C LEU A 110 1.27 13.59 4.15
N ALA A 111 1.05 12.64 3.24
CA ALA A 111 1.57 12.71 1.87
C ALA A 111 1.00 13.90 1.09
N LEU A 112 -0.30 14.17 1.25
CA LEU A 112 -0.94 15.37 0.68
C LEU A 112 -0.31 16.65 1.24
N GLY A 113 -0.13 16.75 2.57
CA GLY A 113 0.56 17.89 3.18
C GLY A 113 1.99 18.09 2.67
N ALA A 114 2.71 17.00 2.37
CA ALA A 114 4.04 17.07 1.76
C ALA A 114 4.03 17.45 0.26
N ALA A 115 2.86 17.48 -0.39
CA ALA A 115 2.69 17.49 -1.84
C ALA A 115 3.40 16.32 -2.54
N ASP A 116 3.49 15.16 -1.87
CA ASP A 116 4.13 13.94 -2.36
C ASP A 116 3.13 13.08 -3.14
N ARG A 117 2.94 13.44 -4.41
CA ARG A 117 1.97 12.77 -5.29
C ARG A 117 2.27 11.28 -5.51
N PRO A 118 3.52 10.85 -5.79
CA PRO A 118 3.84 9.43 -5.90
C PRO A 118 3.45 8.63 -4.66
N LEU A 119 3.80 9.11 -3.46
CA LEU A 119 3.44 8.44 -2.21
C LEU A 119 1.93 8.44 -1.97
N GLY A 120 1.24 9.54 -2.31
CA GLY A 120 -0.22 9.61 -2.25
C GLY A 120 -0.90 8.57 -3.14
N ALA A 121 -0.41 8.39 -4.38
CA ALA A 121 -0.91 7.37 -5.29
C ALA A 121 -0.71 5.95 -4.73
N GLU A 122 0.48 5.68 -4.18
CA GLU A 122 0.83 4.41 -3.55
C GLU A 122 -0.05 4.10 -2.32
N ILE A 123 -0.38 5.10 -1.50
CA ILE A 123 -1.29 4.91 -0.35
C ILE A 123 -2.72 4.63 -0.82
N LEU A 124 -3.19 5.29 -1.88
CA LEU A 124 -4.50 4.99 -2.49
C LEU A 124 -4.53 3.56 -3.06
N ALA A 125 -3.44 3.10 -3.67
CA ALA A 125 -3.28 1.73 -4.14
C ALA A 125 -3.37 0.72 -2.97
N ALA A 126 -2.69 0.99 -1.85
CA ALA A 126 -2.79 0.19 -0.63
C ALA A 126 -4.24 0.12 -0.08
N MET A 127 -4.95 1.25 -0.06
CA MET A 127 -6.36 1.29 0.36
C MET A 127 -7.27 0.52 -0.60
N SER A 128 -7.00 0.56 -1.91
CA SER A 128 -7.72 -0.25 -2.90
C SER A 128 -7.55 -1.75 -2.64
N HIS A 129 -6.31 -2.19 -2.38
CA HIS A 129 -6.03 -3.58 -2.01
C HIS A 129 -6.84 -3.99 -0.78
N GLN A 130 -6.83 -3.17 0.28
CA GLN A 130 -7.60 -3.45 1.48
C GLN A 130 -9.10 -3.57 1.18
N SER A 131 -9.68 -2.65 0.41
CA SER A 131 -11.10 -2.69 0.03
C SER A 131 -11.45 -3.96 -0.75
N ALA A 132 -10.60 -4.40 -1.68
CA ALA A 132 -10.79 -5.66 -2.40
C ALA A 132 -10.76 -6.88 -1.45
N TYR A 133 -9.83 -6.90 -0.49
CA TYR A 133 -9.75 -7.93 0.55
C TYR A 133 -11.02 -7.97 1.42
N LEU A 134 -11.56 -6.79 1.77
CA LEU A 134 -12.79 -6.63 2.55
C LEU A 134 -14.07 -6.85 1.72
N ARG A 135 -13.96 -7.24 0.45
CA ARG A 135 -15.09 -7.48 -0.46
C ARG A 135 -15.95 -6.22 -0.69
N ALA A 136 -15.31 -5.05 -0.73
CA ALA A 136 -15.88 -3.76 -1.08
C ALA A 136 -15.43 -3.36 -2.50
N PRO A 137 -16.01 -3.95 -3.57
CA PRO A 137 -15.48 -3.85 -4.93
C PRO A 137 -15.58 -2.45 -5.52
N VAL A 138 -16.62 -1.69 -5.22
CA VAL A 138 -16.82 -0.34 -5.75
C VAL A 138 -15.72 0.58 -5.24
N GLU A 139 -15.50 0.56 -3.92
CA GLU A 139 -14.46 1.32 -3.26
C GLU A 139 -13.07 0.91 -3.74
N ALA A 140 -12.83 -0.39 -3.96
CA ALA A 140 -11.57 -0.88 -4.50
C ALA A 140 -11.28 -0.30 -5.89
N VAL A 141 -12.27 -0.31 -6.80
CA VAL A 141 -12.15 0.24 -8.15
C VAL A 141 -11.93 1.76 -8.11
N ASP A 142 -12.70 2.48 -7.29
CA ASP A 142 -12.60 3.94 -7.20
C ASP A 142 -11.23 4.40 -6.67
N LEU A 143 -10.73 3.74 -5.63
CA LEU A 143 -9.41 4.01 -5.06
C LEU A 143 -8.29 3.66 -6.05
N ALA A 144 -8.40 2.54 -6.77
CA ALA A 144 -7.42 2.16 -7.79
C ALA A 144 -7.39 3.18 -8.94
N ARG A 145 -8.54 3.63 -9.42
CA ARG A 145 -8.62 4.67 -10.45
C ARG A 145 -8.05 6.00 -9.97
N ALA A 146 -8.30 6.37 -8.71
CA ALA A 146 -7.71 7.56 -8.11
C ALA A 146 -6.18 7.45 -8.05
N ALA A 147 -5.64 6.32 -7.56
CA ALA A 147 -4.21 6.04 -7.56
C ALA A 147 -3.61 6.16 -8.97
N GLY A 148 -4.25 5.56 -9.97
CA GLY A 148 -3.79 5.59 -11.36
C GLY A 148 -3.73 7.00 -11.95
N ARG A 149 -4.72 7.86 -11.66
CA ARG A 149 -4.71 9.28 -12.08
C ARG A 149 -3.56 10.04 -11.44
N VAL A 150 -3.41 9.94 -10.12
CA VAL A 150 -2.33 10.63 -9.39
C VAL A 150 -0.95 10.16 -9.84
N ALA A 151 -0.79 8.85 -10.09
CA ALA A 151 0.45 8.27 -10.61
C ALA A 151 0.79 8.76 -12.02
N ALA A 152 -0.21 8.86 -12.90
CA ALA A 152 -0.04 9.37 -14.26
C ALA A 152 0.37 10.85 -14.25
N ASP A 153 -0.28 11.67 -13.43
CA ASP A 153 0.07 13.09 -13.26
C ASP A 153 1.48 13.28 -12.68
N ALA A 154 1.93 12.35 -11.84
CA ALA A 154 3.28 12.34 -11.27
C ALA A 154 4.34 11.70 -12.19
N GLY A 155 3.94 11.07 -13.30
CA GLY A 155 4.85 10.43 -14.24
C GLY A 155 5.45 9.10 -13.77
N VAL A 156 4.83 8.41 -12.80
CA VAL A 156 5.37 7.15 -12.23
C VAL A 156 4.63 5.95 -12.82
N ALA A 157 5.15 5.42 -13.93
CA ALA A 157 4.52 4.36 -14.71
C ALA A 157 4.31 3.05 -13.93
N ALA A 158 5.24 2.69 -13.03
CA ALA A 158 5.12 1.50 -12.19
C ALA A 158 3.86 1.55 -11.30
N ILE A 159 3.58 2.70 -10.67
CA ILE A 159 2.38 2.88 -9.84
C ILE A 159 1.12 2.90 -10.71
N SER A 160 1.19 3.43 -11.95
CA SER A 160 0.06 3.34 -12.89
C SER A 160 -0.26 1.89 -13.27
N ALA A 161 0.75 1.04 -13.44
CA ALA A 161 0.57 -0.40 -13.68
C ALA A 161 -0.02 -1.10 -12.45
N GLU A 162 0.47 -0.78 -11.25
CA GLU A 162 -0.08 -1.30 -9.99
C GLU A 162 -1.55 -0.90 -9.79
N ALA A 163 -1.88 0.36 -10.00
CA ALA A 163 -3.25 0.85 -9.95
C ALA A 163 -4.17 0.09 -10.91
N ALA A 164 -3.72 -0.19 -12.14
CA ALA A 164 -4.51 -0.95 -13.11
C ALA A 164 -4.77 -2.40 -12.66
N VAL A 165 -3.78 -3.09 -12.06
CA VAL A 165 -3.99 -4.46 -11.57
C VAL A 165 -4.83 -4.50 -10.28
N LEU A 166 -4.83 -3.43 -9.48
CA LEU A 166 -5.72 -3.28 -8.34
C LEU A 166 -7.17 -3.01 -8.77
N GLU A 167 -7.37 -2.22 -9.82
CA GLU A 167 -8.69 -2.04 -10.45
C GLU A 167 -9.23 -3.38 -10.98
N ALA A 168 -8.37 -4.17 -11.64
CA ALA A 168 -8.73 -5.52 -12.08
C ALA A 168 -9.17 -6.41 -10.91
N GLN A 169 -8.49 -6.33 -9.76
CA GLN A 169 -8.88 -7.08 -8.56
C GLN A 169 -10.25 -6.65 -8.04
N GLY A 170 -10.56 -5.35 -8.06
CA GLY A 170 -11.89 -4.84 -7.70
C GLY A 170 -12.99 -5.41 -8.61
N HIS A 171 -12.77 -5.42 -9.93
CA HIS A 171 -13.68 -6.04 -10.89
C HIS A 171 -13.81 -7.56 -10.70
N ALA A 172 -12.71 -8.26 -10.45
CA ALA A 172 -12.73 -9.69 -10.16
C ALA A 172 -13.55 -10.02 -8.90
N VAL A 173 -13.42 -9.22 -7.84
CA VAL A 173 -14.22 -9.36 -6.61
C VAL A 173 -15.71 -9.13 -6.87
N ALA A 174 -16.04 -8.23 -7.79
CA ALA A 174 -17.41 -7.96 -8.25
C ALA A 174 -17.99 -9.03 -9.19
N GLY A 175 -17.14 -9.92 -9.74
CA GLY A 175 -17.55 -10.90 -10.75
C GLY A 175 -17.61 -10.37 -12.18
N ASP A 176 -17.08 -9.17 -12.44
CA ASP A 176 -17.01 -8.58 -13.79
C ASP A 176 -15.74 -9.04 -14.51
N GLU A 177 -15.83 -10.20 -15.17
CA GLU A 177 -14.70 -10.82 -15.86
C GLU A 177 -14.19 -9.95 -17.03
N ALA A 178 -15.07 -9.26 -17.75
CA ALA A 178 -14.70 -8.44 -18.90
C ALA A 178 -13.91 -7.19 -18.47
N ALA A 179 -14.40 -6.48 -17.45
CA ALA A 179 -13.70 -5.31 -16.92
C ALA A 179 -12.39 -5.72 -16.23
N CYS A 180 -12.37 -6.86 -15.53
CA CYS A 180 -11.15 -7.44 -14.97
C CYS A 180 -10.11 -7.67 -16.06
N ALA A 181 -10.45 -8.39 -17.13
CA ALA A 181 -9.52 -8.70 -18.23
C ALA A 181 -8.97 -7.43 -18.90
N SER A 182 -9.82 -6.43 -19.15
CA SER A 182 -9.39 -5.15 -19.72
C SER A 182 -8.41 -4.39 -18.82
N ALA A 183 -8.63 -4.41 -17.50
CA ALA A 183 -7.75 -3.76 -16.54
C ALA A 183 -6.40 -4.50 -16.38
N LEU A 184 -6.39 -5.84 -16.43
CA LEU A 184 -5.17 -6.65 -16.44
C LEU A 184 -4.30 -6.34 -17.68
N ASP A 185 -4.91 -6.29 -18.86
CA ASP A 185 -4.25 -5.95 -20.13
C ASP A 185 -3.68 -4.51 -20.12
N ARG A 186 -4.37 -3.57 -19.46
CA ARG A 186 -3.80 -2.22 -19.22
C ARG A 186 -2.62 -2.24 -18.26
N ALA A 187 -2.64 -3.06 -17.22
CA ALA A 187 -1.56 -3.18 -16.25
C ALA A 187 -0.28 -3.73 -16.91
N GLU A 188 -0.40 -4.80 -17.69
CA GLU A 188 0.71 -5.40 -18.46
C GLU A 188 1.34 -4.38 -19.40
N ARG A 189 0.52 -3.73 -20.24
CA ARG A 189 0.99 -2.68 -21.16
C ARG A 189 1.64 -1.48 -20.46
N ALA A 190 1.18 -1.11 -19.28
CA ALA A 190 1.78 -0.03 -18.50
C ALA A 190 3.15 -0.45 -17.94
N LEU A 191 3.28 -1.72 -17.53
CA LEU A 191 4.53 -2.28 -17.04
C LEU A 191 5.59 -2.36 -18.14
N ASP A 192 5.20 -2.86 -19.33
CA ASP A 192 6.10 -3.02 -20.47
C ASP A 192 6.67 -1.69 -20.97
N ARG A 193 5.93 -0.60 -20.78
CA ARG A 193 6.34 0.76 -21.17
C ARG A 193 7.04 1.52 -20.05
N ALA A 194 7.08 0.99 -18.83
CA ALA A 194 7.68 1.69 -17.70
C ALA A 194 9.20 1.73 -17.86
N ASP A 195 9.76 2.92 -18.06
CA ASP A 195 11.18 3.16 -17.84
C ASP A 195 11.44 3.19 -16.33
N ARG A 196 12.02 2.11 -15.82
CA ARG A 196 12.26 1.91 -14.38
C ARG A 196 13.55 2.55 -13.89
N THR A 197 14.33 3.18 -14.77
CA THR A 197 15.63 3.76 -14.40
C THR A 197 15.52 4.91 -13.41
N SER A 198 14.36 5.59 -13.38
CA SER A 198 14.06 6.72 -12.48
C SER A 198 13.02 6.40 -11.40
N ASP A 199 12.61 5.14 -11.24
CA ASP A 199 11.59 4.78 -10.26
C ASP A 199 12.08 4.98 -8.81
N PRO A 200 11.22 5.45 -7.89
CA PRO A 200 11.57 5.50 -6.48
C PRO A 200 11.95 4.12 -5.94
N GLN A 201 13.03 4.00 -5.16
CA GLN A 201 13.56 2.70 -4.71
C GLN A 201 12.51 1.79 -4.06
N TRP A 202 11.52 2.36 -3.38
CA TRP A 202 10.48 1.62 -2.69
C TRP A 202 9.46 0.91 -3.58
N ILE A 203 9.30 1.29 -4.87
CA ILE A 203 8.41 0.58 -5.82
C ILE A 203 9.11 -0.61 -6.50
N GLY A 204 10.40 -0.82 -6.23
CA GLY A 204 11.20 -1.89 -6.83
C GLY A 204 10.73 -3.32 -6.52
N TYR A 205 9.69 -3.51 -5.68
CA TYR A 205 9.02 -4.80 -5.49
C TYR A 205 8.03 -5.12 -6.61
N PHE A 206 7.51 -4.10 -7.32
CA PHE A 206 6.48 -4.26 -8.32
C PHE A 206 7.14 -4.65 -9.65
N ASP A 207 7.49 -5.93 -9.80
CA ASP A 207 8.08 -6.52 -11.01
C ASP A 207 7.07 -7.42 -11.75
N GLU A 208 7.52 -8.06 -12.83
CA GLU A 208 6.69 -8.97 -13.62
C GLU A 208 6.19 -10.17 -12.80
N ALA A 209 6.96 -10.61 -11.81
CA ALA A 209 6.58 -11.71 -10.93
C ALA A 209 5.50 -11.26 -9.94
N TYR A 210 5.59 -10.04 -9.40
CA TYR A 210 4.53 -9.44 -8.60
C TYR A 210 3.26 -9.22 -9.44
N LEU A 211 3.39 -8.71 -10.67
CA LEU A 211 2.25 -8.58 -11.57
C LEU A 211 1.57 -9.92 -11.83
N SER A 212 2.35 -10.97 -12.10
CA SER A 212 1.87 -12.34 -12.27
C SER A 212 1.11 -12.84 -11.04
N ALA A 213 1.59 -12.53 -9.83
CA ALA A 213 0.88 -12.88 -8.60
C ALA A 213 -0.51 -12.23 -8.53
N ARG A 214 -0.58 -10.95 -8.88
CA ARG A 214 -1.81 -10.17 -8.88
C ARG A 214 -2.81 -10.68 -9.92
N PHE A 215 -2.34 -11.11 -11.09
CA PHE A 215 -3.17 -11.82 -12.08
C PHE A 215 -3.76 -13.10 -11.49
N GLY A 216 -2.91 -13.92 -10.85
CA GLY A 216 -3.35 -15.14 -10.17
C GLY A 216 -4.44 -14.87 -9.12
N HIS A 217 -4.33 -13.75 -8.39
CA HIS A 217 -5.35 -13.35 -7.41
C HIS A 217 -6.68 -12.95 -8.04
N CYS A 218 -6.67 -12.28 -9.18
CA CYS A 218 -7.89 -11.91 -9.91
C CYS A 218 -8.59 -13.16 -10.44
N PHE A 219 -7.87 -14.08 -11.08
CA PHE A 219 -8.45 -15.33 -11.58
C PHE A 219 -8.97 -16.24 -10.46
N ALA A 220 -8.30 -16.25 -9.30
CA ALA A 220 -8.80 -16.98 -8.14
C ALA A 220 -10.13 -16.38 -7.62
N ALA A 221 -10.30 -15.06 -7.64
CA ALA A 221 -11.55 -14.41 -7.24
C ALA A 221 -12.71 -14.65 -8.22
N LEU A 222 -12.39 -14.96 -9.48
CA LEU A 222 -13.34 -15.34 -10.54
C LEU A 222 -13.59 -16.86 -10.62
N ASP A 223 -13.17 -17.64 -9.61
CA ASP A 223 -13.26 -19.11 -9.59
C ASP A 223 -12.55 -19.82 -10.78
N ARG A 224 -11.54 -19.18 -11.37
CA ARG A 224 -10.70 -19.73 -12.47
C ARG A 224 -9.42 -20.36 -11.91
N GLY A 225 -9.57 -21.37 -11.07
CA GLY A 225 -8.48 -21.97 -10.28
C GLY A 225 -7.26 -22.44 -11.10
N GLU A 226 -7.48 -23.09 -12.24
CA GLU A 226 -6.37 -23.57 -13.10
C GLU A 226 -5.54 -22.41 -13.68
N VAL A 227 -6.20 -21.34 -14.11
CA VAL A 227 -5.54 -20.14 -14.65
C VAL A 227 -4.79 -19.43 -13.52
N ALA A 228 -5.42 -19.31 -12.35
CA ALA A 228 -4.79 -18.74 -11.16
C ALA A 228 -3.50 -19.47 -10.76
N GLN A 229 -3.49 -20.81 -10.85
CA GLN A 229 -2.33 -21.62 -10.53
C GLN A 229 -1.15 -21.36 -11.47
N ARG A 230 -1.39 -21.21 -12.78
CA ARG A 230 -0.32 -20.91 -13.76
C ARG A 230 0.37 -19.58 -13.45
N PHE A 231 -0.41 -18.54 -13.18
CA PHE A 231 0.11 -17.23 -12.82
C PHE A 231 0.84 -17.24 -11.47
N ALA A 232 0.35 -18.01 -10.51
CA ALA A 232 1.06 -18.19 -9.25
C ALA A 232 2.40 -18.89 -9.41
N SER A 233 2.51 -19.90 -10.29
CA SER A 233 3.79 -20.55 -10.61
C SER A 233 4.78 -19.57 -11.23
N ARG A 234 4.35 -18.70 -12.16
CA ARG A 234 5.20 -17.64 -12.74
C ARG A 234 5.67 -16.63 -11.69
N SER A 235 4.81 -16.31 -10.70
CA SER A 235 5.19 -15.41 -9.61
C SER A 235 6.32 -15.92 -8.70
N LEU A 236 6.69 -17.20 -8.79
CA LEU A 236 7.79 -17.77 -8.00
C LEU A 236 9.16 -17.31 -8.50
N GLU A 237 9.24 -16.76 -9.72
CA GLU A 237 10.45 -16.20 -10.32
C GLU A 237 10.82 -14.83 -9.71
N MET A 238 10.02 -14.32 -8.77
CA MET A 238 10.28 -13.05 -8.06
C MET A 238 11.63 -13.07 -7.33
N ASP A 239 12.27 -11.89 -7.21
CA ASP A 239 13.57 -11.72 -6.59
C ASP A 239 13.70 -12.38 -5.20
N GLY A 240 14.87 -12.99 -4.96
CA GLY A 240 15.37 -13.52 -3.70
C GLY A 240 14.99 -12.73 -2.44
N ARG A 241 14.99 -11.40 -2.54
CA ARG A 241 14.78 -10.44 -1.45
C ARG A 241 13.33 -10.35 -0.98
N TYR A 242 12.35 -10.71 -1.83
CA TYR A 242 10.92 -10.67 -1.49
C TYR A 242 10.38 -12.05 -1.09
N VAL A 243 11.03 -12.67 -0.08
CA VAL A 243 10.73 -14.02 0.41
C VAL A 243 9.25 -14.18 0.76
N ARG A 244 8.66 -13.19 1.44
CA ARG A 244 7.26 -13.20 1.84
C ARG A 244 6.29 -13.14 0.67
N GLY A 245 6.51 -12.27 -0.31
CA GLY A 245 5.61 -12.18 -1.48
C GLY A 245 5.53 -13.53 -2.19
N ARG A 246 6.66 -14.25 -2.34
CA ARG A 246 6.67 -15.61 -2.88
C ARG A 246 5.88 -16.58 -2.00
N GLN A 247 6.08 -16.56 -0.68
CA GLN A 247 5.35 -17.43 0.25
C GLN A 247 3.84 -17.15 0.28
N PHE A 248 3.43 -15.88 0.21
CA PHE A 248 2.03 -15.48 0.19
C PHE A 248 1.34 -15.94 -1.11
N ASN A 249 2.01 -15.80 -2.25
CA ASN A 249 1.53 -16.28 -3.55
C ASN A 249 1.45 -17.83 -3.59
N LEU A 250 2.42 -18.52 -2.97
CA LEU A 250 2.41 -19.98 -2.78
C LEU A 250 1.23 -20.46 -1.92
N ALA A 251 0.98 -19.80 -0.78
CA ALA A 251 -0.10 -20.19 0.13
C ALA A 251 -1.49 -20.00 -0.50
N ARG A 252 -1.70 -18.88 -1.22
CA ARG A 252 -2.96 -18.60 -1.91
C ARG A 252 -3.21 -19.49 -3.12
N SER A 253 -2.17 -19.81 -3.91
CA SER A 253 -2.31 -20.70 -5.07
C SER A 253 -2.63 -22.16 -4.71
N ARG A 254 -2.26 -22.58 -3.48
CA ARG A 254 -2.61 -23.90 -2.94
C ARG A 254 -4.01 -23.98 -2.33
N GLY A 255 -4.81 -22.91 -2.41
CA GLY A 255 -6.18 -22.89 -1.88
C GLY A 255 -6.27 -22.98 -0.34
N GLN A 256 -5.17 -22.72 0.38
CA GLN A 256 -5.14 -22.69 1.85
C GLN A 256 -5.55 -21.31 2.37
N MET A 257 -6.76 -20.87 2.03
CA MET A 257 -7.50 -19.96 2.90
C MET A 257 -8.38 -20.79 3.83
N PRO A 258 -8.67 -20.33 5.06
CA PRO A 258 -9.70 -20.96 5.88
C PRO A 258 -10.99 -21.02 5.06
N ARG A 259 -11.44 -22.25 4.77
CA ARG A 259 -12.70 -22.52 4.07
C ARG A 259 -13.83 -21.86 4.84
N ARG A 260 -14.79 -21.30 4.09
CA ARG A 260 -16.12 -20.85 4.53
C ARG A 260 -16.57 -21.58 5.80
N GLU A 261 -16.60 -20.91 6.94
CA GLU A 261 -17.63 -21.23 7.92
C GLU A 261 -18.94 -20.79 7.28
N ARG A 262 -19.65 -21.75 6.66
CA ARG A 262 -21.08 -21.60 6.43
C ARG A 262 -21.68 -21.35 7.80
N SER A 263 -22.03 -20.10 8.09
CA SER A 263 -22.84 -19.73 9.24
C SER A 263 -24.18 -20.46 9.12
N SER A 264 -24.22 -21.67 9.65
CA SER A 264 -25.45 -22.36 10.00
C SER A 264 -25.68 -22.12 11.48
N ARG A 265 -26.84 -21.54 11.78
CA ARG A 265 -27.47 -21.42 13.10
C ARG A 265 -26.96 -20.26 13.96
N LEU A 266 -27.59 -19.10 13.78
CA LEU A 266 -27.82 -18.17 14.89
C LEU A 266 -28.93 -18.76 15.79
N PRO A 267 -28.71 -18.99 17.09
CA PRO A 267 -29.81 -19.18 18.04
C PRO A 267 -30.51 -17.83 18.25
N ARG A 268 -31.82 -17.82 17.98
CA ARG A 268 -32.75 -16.76 18.39
C ARG A 268 -33.03 -16.86 19.88
N TRP A 269 -32.59 -15.90 20.69
CA TRP A 269 -33.21 -15.58 22.00
C TRP A 269 -32.96 -14.07 22.22
N ALA A 270 -33.99 -13.23 22.17
CA ALA A 270 -34.94 -12.91 23.24
C ALA A 270 -34.31 -11.97 24.27
#